data_AF-A0A972Z4J8-F1
#
_entry.id   AF-A0A972Z4J8-F1
#
_cell.length_a   1.000
_cell.length_b   1.000
_cell.length_c   1.000
_cell.angle_alpha   90.00
_cell.angle_beta   90.00
_cell.angle_gamma   90.00
#
_symmetry.space_group_name_H-M   'P 1'
#
loop_
_entity.id
_entity.type
_entity.pdbx_description
1 polymer ?
#
loop_
_entity_poly.entity_id
_entity_poly.type
_entity_poly.pdbx_seq_one_letter_code
_entity_poly.pdbx_strand_id
1 'polypeptide(L)'
;MSSDDQYPPTAYDDAGDDSLAQGYAAERSPDDYSDIDDEYPEPGVPGGYVGDAETLLRRAIDIVATAPTMPLSSSPRIDRDEIIELLEESLHRLPDELRQARWMLKERQEFVAKTRREADELLEVARVKAERMVQRTEVVRAAEQRARQVMETAETDARRLRHETEDFLDQRLGSFEILLDKLQKTVGAGRQRLSIGAVREQIATEIDDDEDDPTKGFFDQDG
;
A
#
# COMPACT_ATOMS: atom_id res chain seq x y z
N MET A 1 2.70 27.23 40.00
CA MET A 1 3.99 26.53 39.85
C MET A 1 3.70 25.29 39.01
N SER A 2 3.50 25.43 37.70
CA SER A 2 4.46 25.75 36.63
C SER A 2 5.21 24.52 36.15
N SER A 3 5.02 24.24 34.86
CA SER A 3 5.79 23.47 33.85
C SER A 3 4.73 22.68 33.06
N ASP A 4 4.13 23.16 31.97
CA ASP A 4 4.68 23.79 30.75
C ASP A 4 5.86 23.01 30.17
N ASP A 5 5.54 22.09 29.25
CA ASP A 5 6.29 21.84 28.01
C ASP A 5 5.39 20.96 27.09
N GLN A 6 4.49 21.56 26.33
CA GLN A 6 4.69 22.04 24.95
C GLN A 6 5.02 20.90 23.96
N TYR A 7 3.98 20.24 23.45
CA TYR A 7 4.06 19.53 22.17
C TYR A 7 4.28 20.56 21.05
N PRO A 8 5.27 20.41 20.16
CA PRO A 8 5.32 21.24 18.98
C PRO A 8 4.22 20.78 17.98
N PRO A 9 3.50 21.72 17.35
CA PRO A 9 2.58 21.40 16.26
C PRO A 9 3.39 21.04 15.02
N THR A 10 3.16 19.87 14.42
CA THR A 10 3.65 19.57 13.07
C THR A 10 2.84 20.41 12.10
N ALA A 11 3.36 21.59 11.76
CA ALA A 11 2.91 22.34 10.60
C ALA A 11 3.14 21.46 9.37
N TYR A 12 2.03 21.04 8.75
CA TYR A 12 2.03 20.61 7.37
C TYR A 12 2.30 21.87 6.55
N ASP A 13 3.57 22.09 6.21
CA ASP A 13 3.94 23.04 5.20
C ASP A 13 4.03 22.30 3.86
N ASP A 14 3.15 22.74 2.98
CA ASP A 14 2.95 22.33 1.60
C ASP A 14 4.18 22.76 0.79
N ALA A 15 5.14 21.85 0.66
CA ALA A 15 6.16 21.93 -0.37
C ALA A 15 6.16 20.59 -1.10
N GLY A 16 5.53 20.60 -2.27
CA GLY A 16 5.52 19.47 -3.18
C GLY A 16 6.93 18.98 -3.46
N ASP A 17 7.25 17.80 -2.91
CA ASP A 17 8.40 17.03 -3.32
C ASP A 17 7.89 15.83 -4.13
N ASP A 18 7.68 16.10 -5.41
CA ASP A 18 7.31 15.15 -6.46
C ASP A 18 8.55 14.32 -6.86
N SER A 19 9.21 13.70 -5.87
CA SER A 19 10.50 12.98 -6.04
C SER A 19 10.40 11.47 -5.85
N LEU A 20 9.21 10.92 -5.58
CA LEU A 20 9.01 9.48 -5.34
C LEU A 20 8.48 8.68 -6.54
N ALA A 21 8.65 9.21 -7.76
CA ALA A 21 8.19 8.55 -9.00
C ALA A 21 9.32 8.18 -9.98
N GLN A 22 10.59 8.17 -9.56
CA GLN A 22 11.73 7.81 -10.42
C GLN A 22 12.62 6.76 -9.77
N GLY A 23 12.14 5.51 -9.77
CA GLY A 23 12.96 4.35 -9.37
C GLY A 23 12.69 3.06 -10.14
N TYR A 24 11.75 3.05 -11.09
CA TYR A 24 11.32 1.83 -11.79
C TYR A 24 11.45 1.87 -13.32
N ALA A 25 12.23 2.81 -13.86
CA ALA A 25 12.48 2.89 -15.30
C ALA A 25 13.97 3.06 -15.62
N ALA A 26 14.84 2.35 -14.90
CA ALA A 26 16.14 2.00 -15.45
C ALA A 26 15.94 0.71 -16.23
N GLU A 27 15.92 0.83 -17.56
CA GLU A 27 16.02 -0.27 -18.50
C GLU A 27 17.20 -1.15 -18.07
N ARG A 28 16.88 -2.29 -17.44
CA ARG A 28 17.88 -3.31 -17.17
C ARG A 28 18.26 -3.87 -18.54
N SER A 29 19.41 -3.43 -19.05
CA SER A 29 19.95 -3.94 -20.31
C SER A 29 19.93 -5.48 -20.25
N PRO A 30 19.54 -6.20 -21.31
CA PRO A 30 19.55 -7.67 -21.33
C PRO A 30 20.92 -8.29 -21.04
N ASP A 31 21.98 -7.47 -21.00
CA ASP A 31 23.37 -7.85 -20.80
C ASP A 31 23.80 -7.89 -19.31
N ASP A 32 22.91 -7.63 -18.35
CA ASP A 32 23.21 -7.66 -16.88
C ASP A 32 23.45 -9.09 -16.32
N TYR A 33 23.72 -10.06 -17.19
CA TYR A 33 24.16 -11.41 -16.84
C TYR A 33 25.67 -11.62 -17.05
N SER A 34 26.41 -10.61 -17.54
CA SER A 34 27.86 -10.73 -17.76
C SER A 34 28.72 -10.59 -16.50
N ASP A 35 28.15 -10.09 -15.40
CA ASP A 35 28.86 -9.85 -14.14
C ASP A 35 28.54 -10.90 -13.06
N ILE A 36 28.03 -12.07 -13.47
CA ILE A 36 28.26 -13.27 -12.66
C ILE A 36 29.70 -13.63 -12.94
N ASP A 37 30.57 -13.34 -11.98
CA ASP A 37 31.92 -13.89 -11.92
C ASP A 37 31.78 -15.43 -11.87
N ASP A 38 31.68 -16.04 -13.05
CA ASP A 38 31.74 -17.49 -13.29
C ASP A 38 33.16 -18.03 -13.01
N GLU A 39 33.99 -17.25 -12.30
CA GLU A 39 35.17 -17.72 -11.62
C GLU A 39 34.73 -18.63 -10.46
N TYR A 40 34.32 -19.85 -10.84
CA TYR A 40 34.37 -21.00 -9.97
C TYR A 40 35.73 -20.93 -9.26
N PRO A 41 35.77 -20.85 -7.92
CA PRO A 41 37.04 -20.85 -7.21
C PRO A 41 37.81 -22.06 -7.69
N GLU A 42 38.88 -21.87 -8.46
CA GLU A 42 39.66 -23.00 -8.96
C GLU A 42 40.11 -23.77 -7.71
N PRO A 43 39.58 -24.97 -7.47
CA PRO A 43 40.00 -25.73 -6.31
C PRO A 43 41.44 -26.08 -6.62
N GLY A 44 42.38 -25.43 -5.93
CA GLY A 44 43.81 -25.53 -6.22
C GLY A 44 44.18 -26.99 -6.45
N VAL A 45 44.31 -27.37 -7.71
CA VAL A 45 44.36 -28.76 -8.13
C VAL A 45 45.72 -29.26 -7.70
N PRO A 46 45.85 -30.10 -6.66
CA PRO A 46 47.13 -30.72 -6.40
C PRO A 46 47.31 -31.73 -7.54
N GLY A 47 48.30 -31.51 -8.39
CA GLY A 47 48.49 -32.27 -9.64
C GLY A 47 48.36 -33.78 -9.45
N GLY A 48 47.41 -34.37 -10.16
CA GLY A 48 47.13 -35.80 -10.23
C GLY A 48 45.68 -36.00 -10.67
N TYR A 49 45.46 -36.63 -11.82
CA TYR A 49 44.10 -36.99 -12.22
C TYR A 49 43.66 -38.15 -11.31
N VAL A 50 42.49 -38.04 -10.68
CA VAL A 50 41.90 -39.19 -9.98
C VAL A 50 41.75 -40.33 -10.98
N GLY A 51 42.33 -41.50 -10.69
CA GLY A 51 42.32 -42.65 -11.59
C GLY A 51 43.67 -42.97 -12.26
N ASP A 52 44.74 -42.23 -11.96
CA ASP A 52 46.08 -42.54 -12.47
C ASP A 52 46.60 -43.86 -11.87
N ALA A 53 46.46 -44.05 -10.56
CA ALA A 53 46.80 -45.31 -9.90
C ALA A 53 45.91 -46.47 -10.38
N GLU A 54 44.63 -46.22 -10.65
CA GLU A 54 43.73 -47.24 -11.22
C GLU A 54 44.21 -47.70 -12.61
N THR A 55 44.67 -46.76 -13.43
CA THR A 55 45.16 -47.04 -14.78
C THR A 55 46.42 -47.91 -14.75
N LEU A 56 47.35 -47.61 -13.85
CA LEU A 56 48.58 -48.40 -13.65
C LEU A 56 48.27 -49.81 -13.14
N LEU A 57 47.35 -49.95 -12.17
CA LEU A 57 46.89 -51.26 -11.69
C LEU A 57 46.22 -52.08 -12.81
N ARG A 58 45.36 -51.45 -13.61
CA ARG A 58 44.71 -52.11 -14.76
C ARG A 58 45.73 -52.59 -15.78
N ARG A 59 46.76 -51.79 -16.06
CA ARG A 59 47.87 -52.19 -16.94
C ARG A 59 48.64 -53.38 -16.39
N ALA A 60 48.97 -53.38 -15.09
CA ALA A 60 49.64 -54.52 -14.46
C ALA A 60 48.79 -55.80 -14.53
N ILE A 61 47.48 -55.71 -14.31
CA ILE A 61 46.54 -56.84 -14.45
C ILE A 61 46.52 -57.37 -15.88
N ASP A 62 46.48 -56.49 -16.88
CA ASP A 62 46.44 -56.87 -18.31
C ASP A 62 47.72 -57.61 -18.74
N ILE A 63 48.90 -57.15 -18.31
CA ILE A 63 50.18 -57.82 -18.56
C ILE A 63 50.19 -59.24 -18.00
N VAL A 64 49.68 -59.43 -16.78
CA VAL A 64 49.57 -60.78 -16.16
C VAL A 64 48.56 -61.65 -16.90
N ALA A 65 47.40 -61.08 -17.27
CA ALA A 65 46.30 -61.82 -17.89
C ALA A 65 46.62 -62.28 -19.32
N THR A 66 47.43 -61.53 -20.06
CA THR A 66 47.75 -61.77 -21.47
C THR A 66 49.11 -62.45 -21.69
N ALA A 67 49.83 -62.77 -20.62
CA ALA A 67 51.18 -63.31 -20.68
C ALA A 67 51.25 -64.66 -21.44
N PRO A 68 52.13 -64.79 -22.46
CA PRO A 68 52.23 -66.01 -23.25
C PRO A 68 52.89 -67.16 -22.47
N THR A 69 52.40 -68.38 -22.67
CA THR A 69 53.02 -69.62 -22.17
C THR A 69 53.92 -70.24 -23.24
N MET A 70 55.05 -70.83 -22.82
CA MET A 70 55.95 -71.55 -23.72
C MET A 70 55.48 -73.01 -23.90
N PRO A 71 55.69 -73.64 -25.07
CA PRO A 71 55.39 -75.05 -25.27
C PRO A 71 56.17 -75.90 -24.27
N LEU A 72 55.49 -76.83 -23.59
CA LEU A 72 55.99 -77.68 -22.50
C LEU A 72 56.25 -76.96 -21.15
N SER A 73 55.92 -75.67 -21.01
CA SER A 73 55.90 -74.95 -19.72
C SER A 73 54.47 -74.64 -19.30
N SER A 74 54.15 -74.92 -18.04
CA SER A 74 52.86 -74.57 -17.43
C SER A 74 52.83 -73.14 -16.85
N SER A 75 53.94 -72.40 -16.88
CA SER A 75 54.05 -71.04 -16.31
C SER A 75 54.11 -69.97 -17.40
N PRO A 76 53.28 -68.90 -17.32
CA PRO A 76 53.37 -67.73 -18.20
C PRO A 76 54.70 -66.99 -18.05
N ARG A 77 55.24 -66.47 -19.16
CA ARG A 77 56.46 -65.65 -19.12
C ARG A 77 56.09 -64.18 -18.91
N ILE A 78 56.43 -63.66 -17.75
CA ILE A 78 56.07 -62.31 -17.30
C ILE A 78 57.36 -61.54 -16.98
N ASP A 79 57.42 -60.27 -17.41
CA ASP A 79 58.46 -59.35 -16.93
C ASP A 79 58.11 -58.91 -15.51
N ARG A 80 58.86 -59.45 -14.56
CA ARG A 80 58.65 -59.18 -13.13
C ARG A 80 58.96 -57.73 -12.79
N ASP A 81 59.95 -57.13 -13.44
CA ASP A 81 60.44 -55.81 -13.09
C ASP A 81 59.45 -54.74 -13.58
N GLU A 82 58.88 -54.91 -14.79
CA GLU A 82 57.80 -54.02 -15.30
C GLU A 82 56.56 -54.04 -14.39
N ILE A 83 56.13 -55.22 -13.91
CA ILE A 83 54.97 -55.31 -13.00
C ILE A 83 55.26 -54.66 -11.65
N ILE A 84 56.46 -54.89 -11.09
CA ILE A 84 56.83 -54.30 -9.80
C ILE A 84 56.82 -52.77 -9.92
N GLU A 85 57.38 -52.21 -10.99
CA GLU A 85 57.39 -50.77 -11.24
C GLU A 85 55.96 -50.19 -11.31
N LEU A 86 55.06 -50.82 -12.09
CA LEU A 86 53.67 -50.39 -12.18
C LEU A 86 52.93 -50.46 -10.84
N LEU A 87 53.19 -51.49 -10.03
CA LEU A 87 52.58 -51.66 -8.71
C LEU A 87 53.13 -50.66 -7.69
N GLU A 88 54.44 -50.40 -7.71
CA GLU A 88 55.08 -49.43 -6.82
C GLU A 88 54.63 -48.01 -7.14
N GLU A 89 54.53 -47.65 -8.42
CA GLU A 89 54.03 -46.36 -8.87
C GLU A 89 52.54 -46.17 -8.48
N SER A 90 51.73 -47.21 -8.66
CA SER A 90 50.33 -47.22 -8.18
C SER A 90 50.27 -47.02 -6.66
N LEU A 91 51.08 -47.76 -5.90
CA LEU A 91 51.11 -47.69 -4.44
C LEU A 91 51.56 -46.32 -3.93
N HIS A 92 52.43 -45.64 -4.68
CA HIS A 92 52.88 -44.29 -4.36
C HIS A 92 51.80 -43.23 -4.58
N ARG A 93 50.98 -43.37 -5.64
CA ARG A 93 49.94 -42.40 -6.03
C ARG A 93 48.61 -42.58 -5.28
N LEU A 94 48.24 -43.82 -4.93
CA LEU A 94 46.97 -44.14 -4.24
C LEU A 94 46.70 -43.32 -2.97
N PRO A 95 47.67 -43.10 -2.06
CA PRO A 95 47.42 -42.34 -0.83
C PRO A 95 47.00 -40.89 -1.11
N ASP A 96 47.60 -40.24 -2.11
CA ASP A 96 47.28 -38.86 -2.47
C ASP A 96 45.93 -38.75 -3.16
N GLU A 97 45.64 -39.63 -4.13
CA GLU A 97 44.32 -39.70 -4.77
C GLU A 97 43.21 -39.96 -3.73
N LEU A 98 43.45 -40.83 -2.74
CA LEU A 98 42.50 -41.11 -1.67
C LEU A 98 42.30 -39.89 -0.74
N ARG A 99 43.35 -39.12 -0.43
CA ARG A 99 43.23 -37.88 0.33
C ARG A 99 42.41 -36.85 -0.44
N GLN A 100 42.67 -36.70 -1.74
CA GLN A 100 41.92 -35.80 -2.63
C GLN A 100 40.45 -36.20 -2.72
N ALA A 101 40.14 -37.49 -2.91
CA ALA A 101 38.78 -38.00 -2.93
C ALA A 101 38.02 -37.72 -1.62
N ARG A 102 38.68 -37.93 -0.48
CA ARG A 102 38.10 -37.62 0.84
C ARG A 102 37.88 -36.13 1.03
N TRP A 103 38.82 -35.30 0.57
CA TRP A 103 38.68 -33.84 0.62
C TRP A 103 37.51 -33.36 -0.24
N MET A 104 37.41 -33.80 -1.49
CA MET A 104 36.29 -33.47 -2.37
C MET A 104 34.93 -33.91 -1.79
N LEU A 105 34.88 -35.09 -1.16
CA LEU A 105 33.66 -35.56 -0.50
C LEU A 105 33.27 -34.65 0.67
N LYS A 106 34.25 -34.23 1.47
CA LYS A 106 34.04 -33.29 2.58
C LYS A 106 33.56 -31.93 2.05
N GLU A 107 34.24 -31.38 1.06
CA GLU A 107 33.91 -30.09 0.45
C GLU A 107 32.48 -30.10 -0.11
N ARG A 108 32.10 -31.17 -0.82
CA ARG A 108 30.74 -31.36 -1.32
C ARG A 108 29.72 -31.38 -0.18
N GLN A 109 30.01 -32.04 0.94
CA GLN A 109 29.09 -32.08 2.08
C GLN A 109 28.94 -30.70 2.71
N GLU A 110 30.02 -29.95 2.85
CA GLU A 110 30.01 -28.57 3.37
C GLU A 110 29.23 -27.64 2.44
N PHE A 111 29.45 -27.73 1.13
CA PHE A 111 28.70 -27.00 0.12
C PHE A 111 27.20 -27.29 0.20
N VAL A 112 26.80 -28.57 0.20
CA VAL A 112 25.38 -28.96 0.31
C VAL A 112 24.76 -28.44 1.61
N ALA A 113 25.49 -28.49 2.72
CA ALA A 113 25.00 -27.96 3.99
C ALA A 113 24.85 -26.44 3.96
N LYS A 114 25.78 -25.72 3.33
CA LYS A 114 25.72 -24.27 3.14
C LYS A 114 24.52 -23.88 2.27
N THR A 115 24.39 -24.46 1.08
CA THR A 115 23.28 -24.18 0.16
C THR A 115 21.91 -24.48 0.78
N ARG A 116 21.80 -25.53 1.59
CA ARG A 116 20.56 -25.82 2.32
C ARG A 116 20.20 -24.72 3.31
N ARG A 117 21.16 -24.23 4.10
CA ARG A 117 20.93 -23.11 5.02
C ARG A 117 20.50 -21.85 4.29
N GLU A 118 21.17 -21.52 3.19
CA GLU A 118 20.83 -20.36 2.37
C GLU A 118 19.43 -20.48 1.75
N ALA A 119 19.06 -21.68 1.28
CA ALA A 119 17.71 -21.94 0.78
C ALA A 119 16.64 -21.79 1.87
N ASP A 120 16.91 -22.30 3.08
CA ASP A 120 16.01 -22.17 4.23
C ASP A 120 15.84 -20.70 4.63
N GLU A 121 16.92 -19.92 4.66
CA GLU A 121 16.89 -18.48 4.92
C GLU A 121 16.08 -17.72 3.85
N LEU A 122 16.30 -18.03 2.58
CA LEU A 122 15.57 -17.43 1.46
C LEU A 122 14.07 -17.73 1.54
N LEU A 123 13.70 -18.97 1.88
CA LEU A 123 12.31 -19.37 2.07
C LEU A 123 11.66 -18.59 3.22
N GLU A 124 12.38 -18.37 4.32
CA GLU A 124 11.86 -17.61 5.45
C GLU A 124 11.64 -16.13 5.10
N VAL A 125 12.60 -15.51 4.42
CA VAL A 125 12.47 -14.14 3.91
C VAL A 125 11.27 -14.03 2.96
N ALA A 126 11.08 -15.01 2.06
CA ALA A 126 9.96 -15.04 1.13
C ALA A 126 8.61 -15.15 1.88
N ARG A 127 8.52 -15.99 2.92
CA ARG A 127 7.32 -16.14 3.75
C ARG A 127 6.96 -14.85 4.47
N VAL A 128 7.91 -14.23 5.17
CA VAL A 128 7.69 -12.96 5.86
C VAL A 128 7.24 -11.87 4.88
N LYS A 129 7.82 -11.82 3.68
CA LYS A 129 7.39 -10.89 2.64
C LYS A 129 5.96 -11.15 2.17
N ALA A 130 5.60 -12.42 1.95
CA ALA A 130 4.25 -12.82 1.57
C ALA A 130 3.21 -12.42 2.63
N GLU A 131 3.47 -12.72 3.90
CA GLU A 131 2.60 -12.34 5.01
C GLU A 131 2.39 -10.83 5.09
N ARG A 132 3.46 -10.02 4.93
CA ARG A 132 3.36 -8.56 4.88
C ARG A 132 2.52 -8.06 3.71
N MET A 133 2.59 -8.70 2.54
CA MET A 133 1.76 -8.33 1.39
C MET A 133 0.29 -8.63 1.63
N VAL A 134 -0.03 -9.79 2.23
CA VAL A 134 -1.41 -10.15 2.60
C VAL A 134 -1.96 -9.14 3.61
N GLN A 135 -1.21 -8.86 4.69
CA GLN A 135 -1.62 -7.88 5.70
C GLN A 135 -1.88 -6.50 5.11
N ARG A 136 -1.02 -6.01 4.21
CA ARG A 136 -1.25 -4.73 3.51
C ARG A 136 -2.53 -4.75 2.70
N THR A 137 -2.80 -5.85 1.99
CA THR A 137 -4.01 -6.00 1.18
C THR A 137 -5.26 -6.02 2.04
N GLU A 138 -5.23 -6.70 3.19
CA GLU A 138 -6.33 -6.72 4.16
C GLU A 138 -6.60 -5.34 4.75
N VAL A 139 -5.54 -4.59 5.10
CA VAL A 139 -5.65 -3.21 5.60
C VAL A 139 -6.29 -2.30 4.56
N VAL A 140 -5.86 -2.39 3.30
CA VAL A 140 -6.45 -1.60 2.20
C VAL A 140 -7.92 -1.95 2.02
N ARG A 141 -8.26 -3.24 1.98
CA ARG A 141 -9.65 -3.68 1.83
C ARG A 141 -10.55 -3.21 2.99
N ALA A 142 -10.03 -3.27 4.22
CA ALA A 142 -10.74 -2.76 5.40
C ALA A 142 -10.93 -1.24 5.34
N ALA A 143 -9.90 -0.49 4.90
CA ALA A 143 -9.97 0.96 4.71
C ALA A 143 -11.01 1.34 3.65
N GLU A 144 -11.04 0.65 2.51
CA GLU A 144 -12.04 0.85 1.45
C GLU A 144 -13.47 0.54 1.92
N GLN A 145 -13.64 -0.53 2.72
CA GLN A 145 -14.95 -0.85 3.30
C GLN A 145 -15.40 0.25 4.27
N ARG A 146 -14.50 0.73 5.13
CA ARG A 146 -14.80 1.82 6.07
C ARG A 146 -15.09 3.12 5.34
N ALA A 147 -14.35 3.45 4.29
CA ALA A 147 -14.59 4.62 3.45
C ALA A 147 -15.98 4.56 2.82
N ARG A 148 -16.37 3.41 2.24
CA ARG A 148 -17.72 3.22 1.68
C ARG A 148 -18.81 3.41 2.73
N GLN A 149 -18.64 2.85 3.92
CA GLN A 149 -19.60 3.01 5.01
C GLN A 149 -19.73 4.49 5.45
N VAL A 150 -18.61 5.21 5.54
CA VAL A 150 -18.61 6.64 5.87
C VAL A 150 -19.34 7.44 4.80
N MET A 151 -19.11 7.15 3.52
CA MET A 151 -19.78 7.84 2.41
C MET A 151 -21.29 7.56 2.41
N GLU A 152 -21.71 6.32 2.62
CA GLU A 152 -23.13 5.94 2.70
C GLU A 152 -23.83 6.62 3.88
N THR A 153 -23.16 6.67 5.04
CA THR A 153 -23.67 7.37 6.23
C THR A 153 -23.79 8.87 5.94
N ALA A 154 -22.76 9.49 5.38
CA ALA A 154 -22.77 10.91 5.04
C ALA A 154 -23.85 11.26 4.01
N GLU A 155 -24.08 10.42 3.00
CA GLU A 155 -25.14 10.63 2.01
C GLU A 155 -26.53 10.49 2.61
N THR A 156 -26.70 9.54 3.54
CA THR A 156 -27.96 9.35 4.28
C THR A 156 -28.23 10.54 5.21
N ASP A 157 -27.22 11.00 5.95
CA ASP A 157 -27.32 12.15 6.83
C ASP A 157 -27.58 13.45 6.04
N ALA A 158 -26.92 13.63 4.90
CA ALA A 158 -27.14 14.78 4.03
C ALA A 158 -28.58 14.81 3.48
N ARG A 159 -29.11 13.65 3.06
CA ARG A 159 -30.51 13.54 2.64
C ARG A 159 -31.47 13.84 3.77
N ARG A 160 -31.23 13.29 4.97
CA ARG A 160 -32.06 13.57 6.15
C ARG A 160 -32.05 15.05 6.50
N LEU A 161 -30.88 15.67 6.60
CA LEU A 161 -30.72 17.08 6.93
C LEU A 161 -31.42 17.99 5.91
N ARG A 162 -31.35 17.66 4.63
CA ARG A 162 -32.07 18.39 3.59
C ARG A 162 -33.57 18.37 3.81
N HIS A 163 -34.15 17.19 4.06
CA HIS A 163 -35.59 17.09 4.33
C HIS A 163 -35.99 17.80 5.62
N GLU A 164 -35.22 17.65 6.70
CA GLU A 164 -35.45 18.39 7.95
C GLU A 164 -35.40 19.91 7.74
N THR A 165 -34.51 20.38 6.86
CA THR A 165 -34.39 21.80 6.52
C THR A 165 -35.56 22.28 5.67
N GLU A 166 -35.98 21.48 4.67
CA GLU A 166 -37.15 21.76 3.83
C GLU A 166 -38.41 21.88 4.72
N ASP A 167 -38.65 20.92 5.60
CA ASP A 167 -39.79 20.93 6.55
C ASP A 167 -39.75 22.16 7.48
N PHE A 168 -38.56 22.51 7.99
CA PHE A 168 -38.37 23.68 8.84
C PHE A 168 -38.66 24.99 8.08
N LEU A 169 -38.20 25.11 6.83
CA LEU A 169 -38.46 26.27 6.00
C LEU A 169 -39.95 26.42 5.71
N ASP A 170 -40.63 25.34 5.36
CA ASP A 170 -42.08 25.35 5.12
C ASP A 170 -42.86 25.77 6.37
N GLN A 171 -42.50 25.24 7.54
CA GLN A 171 -43.14 25.64 8.81
C GLN A 171 -42.92 27.14 9.11
N ARG A 172 -41.71 27.66 8.87
CA ARG A 172 -41.38 29.07 9.08
C ARG A 172 -42.10 29.97 8.09
N LEU A 173 -42.16 29.60 6.81
CA LEU A 173 -42.87 30.34 5.78
C LEU A 173 -44.37 30.37 6.06
N GLY A 174 -44.98 29.24 6.43
CA GLY A 174 -46.40 29.21 6.83
C GLY A 174 -46.66 30.08 8.07
N SER A 175 -45.75 30.10 9.03
CA SER A 175 -45.86 31.00 10.19
C SER A 175 -45.77 32.48 9.79
N PHE A 176 -44.89 32.84 8.85
CA PHE A 176 -44.79 34.20 8.32
C PHE A 176 -46.05 34.60 7.55
N GLU A 177 -46.62 33.72 6.76
CA GLU A 177 -47.87 33.96 6.04
C GLU A 177 -49.00 34.33 7.01
N ILE A 178 -49.19 33.55 8.09
CA ILE A 178 -50.19 33.83 9.12
C ILE A 178 -49.95 35.19 9.80
N LEU A 179 -48.69 35.53 10.07
CA LEU A 179 -48.33 36.81 10.69
C LEU A 179 -48.62 37.98 9.74
N LEU A 180 -48.29 37.85 8.45
CA LEU A 180 -48.56 38.87 7.45
C LEU A 180 -50.06 39.06 7.22
N ASP A 181 -50.86 38.00 7.17
CA ASP A 181 -52.33 38.09 7.07
C ASP A 181 -52.93 38.81 8.29
N LYS A 182 -52.46 38.49 9.51
CA LYS A 182 -52.85 39.23 10.71
C LYS A 182 -52.48 40.70 10.63
N LEU A 183 -51.25 41.01 10.23
CA LEU A 183 -50.77 42.39 10.09
C LEU A 183 -51.61 43.15 9.07
N GLN A 184 -51.91 42.53 7.91
CA GLN A 184 -52.74 43.12 6.86
C GLN A 184 -54.15 43.40 7.37
N LYS A 185 -54.77 42.47 8.12
CA LYS A 185 -56.07 42.68 8.77
C LYS A 185 -56.03 43.83 9.78
N THR A 186 -54.97 43.91 10.60
CA THR A 186 -54.79 45.01 11.56
C THR A 186 -54.65 46.37 10.85
N VAL A 187 -53.85 46.45 9.79
CA VAL A 187 -53.69 47.66 8.98
C VAL A 187 -55.01 48.03 8.30
N GLY A 188 -55.73 47.06 7.73
CA GLY A 188 -57.05 47.27 7.12
C GLY A 188 -58.06 47.85 8.13
N ALA A 189 -58.13 47.27 9.32
CA ALA A 189 -58.97 47.78 10.40
C ALA A 189 -58.54 49.18 10.86
N GLY A 190 -57.23 49.45 10.96
CA GLY A 190 -56.69 50.77 11.25
C GLY A 190 -57.10 51.82 10.22
N ARG A 191 -57.02 51.48 8.92
CA ARG A 191 -57.46 52.35 7.81
C ARG A 191 -58.96 52.61 7.82
N GLN A 192 -59.79 51.58 8.04
CA GLN A 192 -61.24 51.75 8.16
C GLN A 192 -61.62 52.68 9.31
N ARG A 193 -60.97 52.56 10.48
CA ARG A 193 -61.21 53.48 11.60
C ARG A 193 -60.85 54.92 11.27
N LEU A 194 -59.73 55.15 10.58
CA LEU A 194 -59.34 56.50 10.14
C LEU A 194 -60.28 57.05 9.07
N SER A 195 -60.74 56.21 8.14
CA SER A 195 -61.72 56.61 7.11
C SER A 195 -63.08 56.95 7.72
N ILE A 196 -63.57 56.15 8.68
CA ILE A 196 -64.84 56.42 9.38
C ILE A 196 -64.69 57.62 10.32
N GLY A 197 -63.54 57.79 10.96
CA GLY A 197 -63.21 58.97 11.76
C GLY A 197 -63.25 60.25 10.92
N ALA A 198 -62.64 60.22 9.73
CA ALA A 198 -62.68 61.34 8.79
C ALA A 198 -64.11 61.64 8.28
N VAL A 199 -64.92 60.61 8.00
CA VAL A 199 -66.32 60.77 7.59
C VAL A 199 -67.19 61.28 8.76
N ARG A 200 -66.92 60.84 10.00
CA ARG A 200 -67.64 61.32 11.18
C ARG A 200 -67.29 62.77 11.51
N GLU A 201 -66.04 63.18 11.31
CA GLU A 201 -65.62 64.58 11.42
C GLU A 201 -66.36 65.43 10.37
N GLN A 202 -66.43 64.98 9.11
CA GLN A 202 -67.17 65.68 8.05
C GLN A 202 -68.67 65.80 8.34
N ILE A 203 -69.32 64.73 8.82
CA ILE A 203 -70.74 64.76 9.21
C ILE A 203 -70.95 65.66 10.43
N ALA A 204 -70.02 65.69 11.40
CA ALA A 204 -70.11 66.61 12.53
C ALA A 204 -69.92 68.08 12.11
N THR A 205 -69.12 68.34 11.07
CA THR A 205 -68.93 69.69 10.52
C THR A 205 -70.14 70.14 9.70
N GLU A 206 -70.77 69.25 8.93
CA GLU A 206 -72.02 69.55 8.19
C GLU A 206 -73.25 69.74 9.10
N ILE A 207 -73.29 69.12 10.29
CA ILE A 207 -74.41 69.30 11.24
C ILE A 207 -74.30 70.63 12.02
N ASP A 208 -73.09 71.14 12.27
CA ASP A 208 -72.87 72.44 12.95
C ASP A 208 -73.09 73.65 12.02
N ASP A 209 -73.04 73.48 10.69
CA ASP A 209 -73.28 74.56 9.72
C ASP A 209 -74.79 74.76 9.38
N ASP A 210 -75.68 73.87 9.83
CA ASP A 210 -77.14 73.95 9.63
C ASP A 210 -77.91 74.53 10.85
N GLU A 211 -77.22 75.13 11.83
CA GLU A 211 -77.86 76.00 12.83
C GLU A 211 -78.02 77.44 12.26
N ASP A 212 -78.94 77.58 11.31
CA ASP A 212 -79.49 78.90 10.91
C ASP A 212 -80.15 79.55 12.13
N ASP A 213 -79.44 80.46 12.82
CA ASP A 213 -79.99 81.36 13.84
C ASP A 213 -81.05 82.28 13.21
N PRO A 214 -82.37 82.10 13.52
CA PRO A 214 -83.43 82.87 12.89
C PRO A 214 -83.53 84.31 13.41
N THR A 215 -82.61 84.80 14.26
CA THR A 215 -82.71 86.12 14.88
C THR A 215 -81.72 87.18 14.39
N LYS A 216 -80.81 86.87 13.45
CA LYS A 216 -79.75 87.81 13.02
C LYS A 216 -80.14 88.88 11.98
N GLY A 217 -81.43 89.07 11.67
CA GLY A 217 -81.88 89.96 10.58
C GLY A 217 -82.73 91.19 10.93
N PHE A 218 -83.00 91.51 12.20
CA PHE A 218 -84.03 92.53 12.55
C PHE A 218 -83.57 93.72 13.40
N PHE A 219 -82.27 93.94 13.60
CA PHE A 219 -81.77 95.14 14.30
C PHE A 219 -80.68 95.81 13.47
N ASP A 220 -81.09 96.68 12.55
CA ASP A 220 -80.37 97.90 12.15
C ASP A 220 -81.31 98.76 11.28
N GLN A 221 -82.15 99.54 11.96
CA GLN A 221 -82.94 100.64 11.40
C GLN A 221 -82.55 101.90 12.19
N ASP A 222 -81.85 102.84 11.56
CA ASP A 222 -81.98 104.31 11.72
C ASP A 222 -80.81 105.05 11.03
N GLY A 223 -81.14 105.96 10.11
CA GLY A 223 -80.20 106.84 9.39
C GLY A 223 -80.69 107.30 8.03
#